data_AF-A0A0Q4JN12-F1
#
_entry.id   AF-A0A0Q4JN12-F1
#
_cell.length_a   1.000
_cell.length_b   1.000
_cell.length_c   1.000
_cell.angle_alpha   90.00
_cell.angle_beta   90.00
_cell.angle_gamma   90.00
#
_symmetry.space_group_name_H-M   'P 1'
#
loop_
_entity.id
_entity.type
_entity.pdbx_description
1 polymer ?
#
loop_
_entity_poly.entity_id
_entity_poly.type
_entity_poly.pdbx_seq_one_letter_code
_entity_poly.pdbx_strand_id
1 'polypeptide(L)'
;MLYTPFIVLALAASGAVARTPQQDYPSCDTARQHSVTGSLGGSIRDPRQAHVSVRANILQADIGTARKAGRLTASEAARSWRQVDGVRKAADGLVRKQGFLSAAERASYDRALDAIARPLCR
;
A
#
# COMPACT_ATOMS: atom_id res chain seq x y z
N MET A 1 -25.96 -39.94 -53.09
CA MET A 1 -24.57 -39.74 -52.59
C MET A 1 -24.43 -38.29 -52.18
N LEU A 2 -24.34 -38.00 -50.89
CA LEU A 2 -24.15 -36.63 -50.38
C LEU A 2 -22.90 -36.63 -49.50
N TYR A 3 -21.90 -35.88 -49.96
CA TYR A 3 -20.58 -35.70 -49.35
C TYR A 3 -20.68 -34.66 -48.23
N THR A 4 -20.41 -35.05 -46.99
CA THR A 4 -20.25 -34.14 -45.84
C THR A 4 -18.78 -33.70 -45.75
N PRO A 5 -18.46 -32.40 -45.82
CA PRO A 5 -17.09 -31.95 -45.61
C PRO A 5 -16.77 -31.91 -44.11
N PHE A 6 -15.70 -32.59 -43.72
CA PHE A 6 -15.08 -32.47 -42.40
C PHE A 6 -14.38 -31.11 -42.28
N ILE A 7 -14.91 -30.22 -41.44
CA ILE A 7 -14.24 -28.98 -41.05
C ILE A 7 -13.34 -29.29 -39.85
N VAL A 8 -12.03 -29.25 -40.06
CA VAL A 8 -11.03 -29.40 -38.99
C VAL A 8 -10.83 -28.04 -38.34
N LEU A 9 -11.29 -27.90 -37.10
CA LEU A 9 -11.11 -26.70 -36.29
C LEU A 9 -9.75 -26.77 -35.59
N ALA A 10 -8.76 -26.03 -36.09
CA ALA A 10 -7.46 -25.91 -35.43
C ALA A 10 -7.57 -24.99 -34.20
N LEU A 11 -7.53 -25.55 -32.99
CA LEU A 11 -7.43 -24.78 -31.76
C LEU A 11 -6.00 -24.24 -31.62
N ALA A 12 -5.82 -22.94 -31.93
CA ALA A 12 -4.64 -22.20 -31.54
C ALA A 12 -4.67 -21.98 -30.02
N ALA A 13 -3.92 -22.81 -29.28
CA ALA A 13 -3.70 -22.61 -27.85
C ALA A 13 -2.85 -21.35 -27.65
N SER A 14 -3.53 -20.22 -27.42
CA SER A 14 -2.89 -19.00 -26.96
C SER A 14 -2.54 -19.21 -25.49
N GLY A 15 -1.28 -19.52 -25.22
CA GLY A 15 -0.73 -19.55 -23.86
C GLY A 15 -0.81 -18.14 -23.27
N ALA A 16 -1.91 -17.81 -22.62
CA ALA A 16 -1.98 -16.65 -21.76
C ALA A 16 -1.00 -16.91 -20.60
N VAL A 17 0.16 -16.28 -20.65
CA VAL A 17 1.04 -16.17 -19.48
C VAL A 17 0.20 -15.42 -18.44
N ALA A 18 -0.40 -16.16 -17.52
CA ALA A 18 -0.95 -15.61 -16.31
C ALA A 18 0.23 -14.97 -15.57
N ARG A 19 0.42 -13.65 -15.76
CA ARG A 19 1.18 -12.85 -14.79
C ARG A 19 0.50 -13.12 -13.47
N THR A 20 1.17 -13.87 -12.60
CA THR A 20 0.83 -13.88 -11.18
C THR A 20 0.63 -12.43 -10.80
N PRO A 21 -0.54 -12.01 -10.30
CA PRO A 21 -0.70 -10.64 -9.86
C PRO A 21 0.34 -10.47 -8.76
N GLN A 22 1.44 -9.79 -9.09
CA GLN A 22 2.22 -9.08 -8.11
C GLN A 22 1.15 -8.30 -7.35
N GLN A 23 0.88 -8.69 -6.10
CA GLN A 23 -0.19 -8.05 -5.35
C GLN A 23 0.17 -6.57 -5.32
N ASP A 24 -0.57 -5.78 -6.09
CA ASP A 24 -0.37 -4.35 -6.23
C ASP A 24 -0.85 -3.71 -4.93
N TYR A 25 -0.04 -3.86 -3.87
CA TYR A 25 -0.26 -3.19 -2.62
C TYR A 25 -0.29 -1.69 -2.91
N PRO A 26 -1.37 -0.96 -2.57
CA PRO A 26 -1.43 0.47 -2.79
C PRO A 26 -0.25 1.24 -2.20
N SER A 27 0.37 0.74 -1.13
CA SER A 27 1.60 1.29 -0.55
C SER A 27 2.83 1.25 -1.47
N CYS A 28 2.81 0.44 -2.53
CA CYS A 28 3.93 0.32 -3.48
C CYS A 28 3.89 1.35 -4.62
N ASP A 29 2.76 1.99 -4.87
CA ASP A 29 2.66 3.14 -5.77
C ASP A 29 3.04 4.41 -5.01
N THR A 30 4.33 4.70 -4.90
CA THR A 30 4.83 5.84 -4.09
C THR A 30 4.33 7.19 -4.60
N ALA A 31 4.17 7.35 -5.92
CA ALA A 31 3.65 8.59 -6.52
C ALA A 31 2.19 8.83 -6.10
N ARG A 32 1.35 7.80 -6.15
CA ARG A 32 -0.03 7.88 -5.65
C ARG A 32 -0.08 8.02 -4.15
N GLN A 33 0.79 7.33 -3.41
CA GLN A 33 0.87 7.45 -1.96
C GLN A 33 1.22 8.87 -1.50
N HIS A 34 2.17 9.54 -2.15
CA HIS A 34 2.58 10.90 -1.77
C HIS A 34 1.52 11.98 -2.09
N SER A 35 0.53 11.64 -2.92
CA SER A 35 -0.57 12.51 -3.31
C SER A 35 -1.91 12.21 -2.61
N VAL A 36 -2.00 11.16 -1.78
CA VAL A 36 -3.25 10.89 -1.04
C VAL A 36 -3.60 12.05 -0.12
N THR A 37 -4.88 12.29 0.08
CA THR A 37 -5.37 13.28 1.03
C THR A 37 -6.20 12.59 2.09
N GLY A 38 -6.06 13.03 3.35
CA GLY A 38 -6.88 12.55 4.45
C GLY A 38 -8.02 13.51 4.75
N SER A 39 -9.13 12.94 5.21
CA SER A 39 -10.23 13.74 5.73
C SER A 39 -9.82 14.44 7.02
N LEU A 40 -10.17 15.72 7.12
CA LEU A 40 -10.12 16.46 8.37
C LEU A 40 -11.37 16.15 9.20
N GLY A 41 -11.25 16.15 10.53
CA GLY A 41 -12.36 15.86 11.43
C GLY A 41 -11.92 15.17 12.71
N GLY A 42 -12.82 15.17 13.70
CA GLY A 42 -12.52 14.65 15.04
C GLY A 42 -11.32 15.39 15.65
N SER A 43 -10.27 14.65 15.99
CA SER A 43 -9.03 15.19 16.56
C SER A 43 -7.99 15.65 15.52
N ILE A 44 -8.21 15.40 14.23
CA ILE A 44 -7.26 15.74 13.16
C ILE A 44 -7.69 17.05 12.51
N ARG A 45 -6.87 18.10 12.68
CA ARG A 45 -7.08 19.43 12.10
C ARG A 45 -6.03 19.82 11.07
N ASP A 46 -4.87 19.19 11.10
CA ASP A 46 -3.77 19.45 10.17
C ASP A 46 -3.88 18.53 8.93
N PRO A 47 -3.96 19.08 7.70
CA PRO A 47 -4.05 18.26 6.48
C PRO A 47 -2.86 17.32 6.26
N ARG A 48 -1.67 17.70 6.74
CA ARG A 48 -0.46 16.88 6.58
C ARG A 48 -0.44 15.73 7.58
N GLN A 49 -0.96 15.92 8.79
CA GLN A 49 -1.27 14.83 9.72
C GLN A 49 -2.30 13.88 9.13
N ALA A 50 -3.37 14.40 8.54
CA ALA A 50 -4.41 13.59 7.90
C ALA A 50 -3.81 12.73 6.77
N HIS A 51 -2.95 13.32 5.95
CA HIS A 51 -2.18 12.60 4.93
C HIS A 51 -1.35 11.45 5.52
N VAL A 52 -0.51 11.71 6.54
CA VAL A 52 0.31 10.68 7.19
C VAL A 52 -0.57 9.56 7.77
N SER A 53 -1.70 9.92 8.39
CA SER A 53 -2.66 8.97 8.96
C SER A 53 -3.24 8.04 7.90
N VAL A 54 -3.67 8.58 6.75
CA VAL A 54 -4.20 7.77 5.64
C VAL A 54 -3.14 6.82 5.10
N ARG A 55 -1.93 7.31 4.83
CA ARG A 55 -0.83 6.47 4.34
C ARG A 55 -0.48 5.35 5.33
N ALA A 56 -0.44 5.68 6.62
CA ALA A 56 -0.20 4.69 7.67
C ALA A 56 -1.29 3.61 7.68
N ASN A 57 -2.56 3.98 7.55
CA ASN A 57 -3.67 3.03 7.51
C ASN A 57 -3.60 2.11 6.28
N ILE A 58 -3.30 2.67 5.10
CA ILE A 58 -3.10 1.89 3.86
C ILE A 58 -1.98 0.87 4.06
N LEU A 59 -0.81 1.31 4.53
CA LEU A 59 0.33 0.41 4.72
C LEU A 59 0.06 -0.66 5.80
N GLN A 60 -0.68 -0.33 6.87
CA GLN A 60 -1.10 -1.34 7.85
C GLN A 60 -2.05 -2.38 7.25
N ALA A 61 -2.95 -1.98 6.36
CA ALA A 61 -3.82 -2.90 5.63
C ALA A 61 -3.02 -3.82 4.67
N ASP A 62 -2.03 -3.26 3.98
CA ASP A 62 -1.14 -4.01 3.09
C ASP A 62 -0.28 -5.02 3.84
N ILE A 63 0.30 -4.63 4.99
CA ILE A 63 1.03 -5.55 5.88
C ILE A 63 0.12 -6.71 6.32
N GLY A 64 -1.13 -6.41 6.69
CA GLY A 64 -2.11 -7.43 7.07
C GLY A 64 -2.43 -8.37 5.93
N THR A 65 -2.56 -7.85 4.71
CA THR A 65 -2.83 -8.61 3.49
C THR A 65 -1.63 -9.49 3.12
N ALA A 66 -0.41 -8.94 3.15
CA ALA A 66 0.82 -9.66 2.89
C ALA A 66 1.06 -10.81 3.87
N ARG A 67 0.74 -10.60 5.16
CA ARG A 67 0.77 -11.67 6.16
C ARG A 67 -0.22 -12.79 5.82
N LYS A 68 -1.48 -12.45 5.52
CA LYS A 68 -2.52 -13.43 5.18
C LYS A 68 -2.19 -14.22 3.91
N ALA A 69 -1.48 -13.59 2.98
CA ALA A 69 -0.97 -14.21 1.77
C ALA A 69 0.33 -15.03 1.98
N GLY A 70 0.84 -15.12 3.22
CA GLY A 70 2.07 -15.87 3.53
C GLY A 70 3.36 -15.21 3.07
N ARG A 71 3.32 -13.95 2.59
CA ARG A 71 4.51 -13.20 2.16
C ARG A 71 5.31 -12.61 3.34
N LEU A 72 4.64 -12.41 4.47
CA LEU A 72 5.26 -12.03 5.74
C LEU A 72 4.94 -13.07 6.81
N THR A 73 5.93 -13.39 7.62
CA THR A 73 5.72 -14.09 8.88
C THR A 73 4.93 -13.22 9.87
N ALA A 74 4.37 -13.85 10.91
CA ALA A 74 3.63 -13.13 11.95
C ALA A 74 4.51 -12.09 12.67
N SER A 75 5.80 -12.40 12.90
CA SER A 75 6.75 -11.51 13.57
C SER A 75 7.15 -10.33 12.70
N GLU A 76 7.41 -10.55 11.41
CA GLU A 76 7.70 -9.48 10.45
C GLU A 76 6.52 -8.53 10.31
N ALA A 77 5.31 -9.07 10.12
CA ALA A 77 4.10 -8.24 10.03
C ALA A 77 3.89 -7.41 11.31
N ALA A 78 4.07 -8.01 12.49
CA ALA A 78 3.94 -7.29 13.76
C ALA A 78 5.02 -6.21 13.93
N ARG A 79 6.25 -6.47 13.48
CA ARG A 79 7.34 -5.47 13.49
C ARG A 79 7.01 -4.30 12.58
N SER A 80 6.65 -4.56 11.33
CA SER A 80 6.29 -3.51 10.37
C SER A 80 5.09 -2.70 10.85
N TRP A 81 4.06 -3.36 11.40
CA TRP A 81 2.88 -2.68 11.93
C TRP A 81 3.22 -1.71 13.07
N ARG A 82 4.11 -2.12 14.00
CA ARG A 82 4.63 -1.23 15.06
C ARG A 82 5.44 -0.06 14.53
N GLN A 83 6.24 -0.27 13.47
CA GLN A 83 6.99 0.82 12.83
C GLN A 83 6.04 1.86 12.23
N VAL A 84 4.99 1.42 11.54
CA VAL A 84 3.97 2.32 10.98
C VAL A 84 3.24 3.09 12.09
N ASP A 85 2.85 2.39 13.16
CA ASP A 85 2.20 3.04 14.32
C ASP A 85 3.13 4.06 15.00
N GLY A 86 4.43 3.78 15.06
CA GLY A 86 5.45 4.72 15.54
C GLY A 86 5.51 6.01 14.71
N VAL A 87 5.47 5.90 13.38
CA VAL A 87 5.44 7.07 12.47
C VAL A 87 4.19 7.91 12.72
N ARG A 88 3.01 7.28 12.80
CA ARG A 88 1.74 7.97 13.08
C ARG A 88 1.79 8.70 14.43
N LYS A 89 2.23 8.02 15.49
CA LYS A 89 2.35 8.62 16.83
C LYS A 89 3.36 9.77 16.89
N ALA A 90 4.44 9.69 16.13
CA ALA A 90 5.41 10.78 16.03
C ALA A 90 4.78 12.02 15.38
N ALA A 91 4.08 11.84 14.25
CA ALA A 91 3.34 12.91 13.58
C ALA A 91 2.28 13.54 14.50
N ASP A 92 1.45 12.72 15.15
CA ASP A 92 0.44 13.18 16.12
C ASP A 92 1.09 13.89 17.31
N GLY A 93 2.25 13.43 17.77
CA GLY A 93 3.03 14.05 18.82
C GLY A 93 3.53 15.44 18.45
N LEU A 94 4.03 15.62 17.23
CA LEU A 94 4.46 16.94 16.74
C LEU A 94 3.27 17.90 16.58
N VAL A 95 2.17 17.46 15.97
CA VAL A 95 0.97 18.30 15.84
C VAL A 95 0.41 18.70 17.20
N ARG A 96 0.42 17.81 18.20
CA ARG A 96 0.01 18.19 19.56
C ARG A 96 0.92 19.24 20.20
N LYS A 97 2.20 19.29 19.84
CA LYS A 97 3.17 20.24 20.40
C LYS A 97 3.14 21.61 19.71
N GLN A 98 3.04 21.64 18.39
CA GLN A 98 3.18 22.88 17.60
C GLN A 98 1.95 23.26 16.77
N GLY A 99 0.92 22.41 16.75
CA GLY A 99 -0.36 22.65 16.08
C GLY A 99 -0.45 22.19 14.62
N PHE A 100 0.68 21.88 13.97
CA PHE A 100 0.72 21.51 12.55
C PHE A 100 1.98 20.70 12.20
N LEU A 101 2.01 20.08 11.01
CA LEU A 101 3.25 19.60 10.39
C LEU A 101 3.70 20.56 9.29
N SER A 102 5.00 20.85 9.23
CA SER A 102 5.65 21.49 8.09
C SER A 102 5.69 20.54 6.87
N ALA A 103 6.02 21.10 5.70
CA ALA A 103 6.18 20.30 4.49
C ALA A 103 7.37 19.33 4.61
N ALA A 104 8.44 19.77 5.29
CA ALA A 104 9.62 18.96 5.54
C ALA A 104 9.35 17.80 6.50
N GLU A 105 8.58 18.03 7.56
CA GLU A 105 8.16 16.95 8.49
C GLU A 105 7.27 15.93 7.78
N ARG A 106 6.28 16.39 6.99
CA ARG A 106 5.48 15.48 6.16
C ARG A 106 6.37 14.63 5.25
N ALA A 107 7.27 15.26 4.50
CA ALA A 107 8.17 14.54 3.59
C ALA A 107 9.11 13.57 4.34
N SER A 108 9.48 13.87 5.58
CA SER A 108 10.25 12.96 6.43
C SER A 108 9.46 11.72 6.80
N TYR A 109 8.20 11.89 7.23
CA TYR A 109 7.31 10.77 7.48
C TYR A 109 6.99 9.98 6.21
N ASP A 110 6.92 10.66 5.07
CA ASP A 110 6.68 10.00 3.79
C ASP A 110 7.78 9.00 3.46
N ARG A 111 9.05 9.42 3.60
CA ARG A 111 10.21 8.55 3.41
C ARG A 111 10.26 7.42 4.42
N ALA A 112 9.84 7.66 5.66
CA ALA A 112 9.79 6.63 6.69
C ALA A 112 8.77 5.54 6.33
N LEU A 113 7.57 5.92 5.84
CA LEU A 113 6.56 4.98 5.38
C LEU A 113 7.02 4.22 4.12
N ASP A 114 7.67 4.89 3.17
CA ASP A 114 8.23 4.24 1.97
C ASP A 114 9.28 3.19 2.34
N ALA A 115 10.13 3.48 3.33
CA ALA A 115 11.14 2.54 3.80
C ALA A 115 10.51 1.28 4.42
N ILE A 116 9.39 1.42 5.14
CA ILE A 116 8.64 0.29 5.72
C ILE A 116 7.90 -0.50 4.63
N ALA A 117 7.38 0.16 3.59
CA ALA A 117 6.69 -0.47 2.48
C ALA A 117 7.63 -1.26 1.56
N ARG A 118 8.89 -0.80 1.42
CA ARG A 118 9.85 -1.34 0.44
C ARG A 118 10.01 -2.87 0.43
N PRO A 119 10.04 -3.59 1.56
CA PRO A 119 10.12 -5.06 1.56
C PRO A 119 8.84 -5.76 1.06
N LEU A 120 7.68 -5.11 1.15
CA LEU A 120 6.39 -5.62 0.62
C LEU A 120 6.32 -5.51 -0.90
N CYS A 121 7.02 -4.53 -1.47
CA CYS A 121 6.95 -4.14 -2.87
C CYS A 121 7.93 -4.88 -3.78
N ARG A 122 8.56 -5.94 -3.27
CA ARG A 122 9.54 -6.76 -3.98
C ARG A 122 9.03 -8.19 -4.18
#